data_AF-A0A919TPA2-F1
#
_entry.id   AF-A0A919TPA2-F1
#
_cell.length_a   1.000
_cell.length_b   1.000
_cell.length_c   1.000
_cell.angle_alpha   90.00
_cell.angle_beta   90.00
_cell.angle_gamma   90.00
#
_symmetry.space_group_name_H-M   'P 1'
#
loop_
_entity.id
_entity.type
_entity.pdbx_description
1 polymer ?
#
loop_
_entity_poly.entity_id
_entity_poly.type
_entity_poly.pdbx_seq_one_letter_code
_entity_poly.pdbx_strand_id
1 'polypeptide(L)'
;MTSRILAVMSYSEYDVDQWSEAIANLHANTEHDPGDGRQAYEAIANVWSAYGYQDAPTEVIKMLVNACEIGYMAALNDLRDGALDAQIQMWRPDLAEQ
;
A
#
# COMPACT_ATOMS: atom_id res chain seq x y z
N MET A 1 2.20 -23.29 34.19
CA MET A 1 2.57 -22.26 33.21
C MET A 1 2.74 -22.95 31.86
N THR A 2 1.81 -22.71 30.94
CA THR A 2 1.85 -23.32 29.61
C THR A 2 2.56 -22.35 28.67
N SER A 3 3.79 -22.66 28.27
CA SER A 3 4.51 -21.88 27.26
C SER A 3 3.76 -21.97 25.93
N ARG A 4 3.13 -20.87 25.52
CA ARG A 4 2.76 -20.64 24.12
C ARG A 4 4.07 -20.45 23.36
N ILE A 5 4.54 -21.51 22.71
CA ILE A 5 5.52 -21.38 21.64
C ILE A 5 4.82 -20.62 20.52
N LEU A 6 5.15 -19.35 20.34
CA LEU A 6 4.89 -18.65 19.08
C LEU A 6 5.67 -19.42 18.02
N ALA A 7 4.98 -20.21 17.21
CA ALA A 7 5.56 -20.79 16.02
C ALA A 7 5.97 -19.61 15.12
N VAL A 8 7.27 -19.29 15.10
CA VAL A 8 7.82 -18.37 14.11
C VAL A 8 7.69 -19.08 12.78
N MET A 9 6.72 -18.68 11.97
CA MET A 9 6.64 -19.13 10.59
C MET A 9 7.86 -18.58 9.86
N SER A 10 8.77 -19.46 9.45
CA SER A 10 9.86 -19.14 8.54
C SER A 10 9.40 -19.38 7.11
N TYR A 11 9.57 -18.39 6.24
CA TYR A 11 9.30 -18.52 4.81
C TYR A 11 10.61 -18.77 4.06
N SER A 12 10.52 -19.44 2.91
CA SER A 12 11.69 -19.61 2.04
C SER A 12 11.96 -18.35 1.23
N GLU A 13 13.21 -18.19 0.76
CA GLU A 13 13.57 -17.12 -0.18
C GLU A 13 12.69 -17.16 -1.44
N TYR A 14 12.41 -18.37 -1.94
CA TYR A 14 11.52 -18.60 -3.07
C TYR A 14 10.07 -18.14 -2.83
N ASP A 15 9.56 -18.21 -1.60
CA ASP A 15 8.24 -17.67 -1.27
C ASP A 15 8.25 -16.14 -1.33
N VAL A 16 9.29 -15.52 -0.78
CA VAL A 16 9.44 -14.06 -0.76
C VAL A 16 9.58 -13.49 -2.17
N ASP A 17 10.38 -14.14 -3.03
CA ASP A 17 10.56 -13.72 -4.41
C ASP A 17 9.26 -13.77 -5.22
N GLN A 18 8.49 -14.86 -5.10
CA GLN A 18 7.20 -14.99 -5.76
C GLN A 18 6.20 -13.92 -5.29
N TRP A 19 6.18 -13.60 -4.00
CA TRP A 19 5.29 -12.55 -3.49
C TRP A 19 5.71 -11.16 -3.95
N SER A 20 7.02 -10.89 -3.93
CA SER A 20 7.60 -9.65 -4.43
C SER A 20 7.22 -9.43 -5.90
N GLU A 21 7.35 -10.46 -6.73
CA GLU A 21 6.95 -10.41 -8.14
C GLU A 21 5.44 -10.20 -8.31
N ALA A 22 4.61 -10.95 -7.57
CA ALA A 22 3.16 -10.81 -7.62
C ALA A 22 2.70 -9.38 -7.23
N ILE A 23 3.30 -8.80 -6.20
CA ILE A 23 2.99 -7.44 -5.74
C ILE A 23 3.51 -6.39 -6.72
N ALA A 24 4.71 -6.55 -7.27
CA ALA A 24 5.21 -5.65 -8.32
C ALA A 24 4.31 -5.66 -9.56
N ASN A 25 3.82 -6.84 -9.97
CA ASN A 25 2.87 -6.96 -11.06
C ASN A 25 1.54 -6.29 -10.72
N LEU A 26 1.01 -6.48 -9.51
CA LEU A 26 -0.23 -5.81 -9.11
C LEU A 26 -0.07 -4.28 -9.10
N HIS A 27 1.08 -3.78 -8.61
CA HIS A 27 1.41 -2.37 -8.61
C HIS A 27 1.37 -1.78 -10.02
N ALA A 28 2.06 -2.43 -10.97
CA ALA A 28 2.08 -2.00 -12.37
C ALA A 28 0.70 -2.00 -13.06
N ASN A 29 -0.27 -2.78 -12.56
CA ASN A 29 -1.61 -2.88 -13.15
C ASN A 29 -2.68 -2.06 -12.39
N THR A 30 -2.35 -1.44 -11.26
CA THR A 30 -3.31 -0.66 -10.45
C THR A 30 -3.36 0.81 -10.88
N GLU A 31 -2.29 1.30 -11.49
CA GLU A 31 -2.20 2.65 -12.04
C GLU A 31 -3.20 2.83 -13.19
N HIS A 32 -4.17 3.74 -13.04
CA HIS A 32 -5.11 4.10 -14.12
C HIS A 32 -4.69 5.38 -14.84
N ASP A 33 -4.12 6.35 -14.12
CA ASP A 33 -3.52 7.56 -14.69
C ASP A 33 -2.00 7.59 -14.40
N PRO A 34 -1.14 7.97 -15.35
CA PRO A 34 0.32 8.11 -15.12
C PRO A 34 0.73 9.00 -13.94
N GLY A 35 -0.18 9.85 -13.44
CA GLY A 35 0.01 10.66 -12.24
C GLY A 35 -0.23 9.92 -10.93
N ASP A 36 -0.85 8.73 -10.94
CA ASP A 36 -1.17 7.95 -9.75
C ASP A 36 0.07 7.35 -9.12
N GLY A 37 0.92 6.71 -9.94
CA GLY A 37 2.16 6.12 -9.45
C GLY A 37 3.04 7.18 -8.80
N ARG A 38 3.11 8.38 -9.38
CA ARG A 38 3.86 9.50 -8.79
C ARG A 38 3.27 9.98 -7.46
N GLN A 39 1.96 10.17 -7.39
CA GLN A 39 1.31 10.62 -6.15
C GLN A 39 1.42 9.58 -5.04
N ALA A 40 1.24 8.30 -5.38
CA ALA A 40 1.43 7.18 -4.46
C ALA A 40 2.87 7.14 -3.95
N TYR A 41 3.86 7.24 -4.83
CA TYR A 41 5.27 7.30 -4.44
C TYR A 41 5.56 8.45 -3.49
N GLU A 42 5.12 9.67 -3.81
CA GLU A 42 5.37 10.84 -2.95
C GLU A 42 4.68 10.68 -1.58
N ALA A 43 3.45 10.16 -1.55
CA ALA A 43 2.73 9.89 -0.31
C ALA A 43 3.42 8.82 0.55
N ILE A 44 3.80 7.70 -0.05
CA ILE A 44 4.44 6.59 0.67
C ILE A 44 5.87 6.96 1.08
N ALA A 45 6.64 7.69 0.27
CA ALA A 45 7.95 8.19 0.65
C ALA A 45 7.88 9.08 1.91
N ASN A 46 6.87 9.95 2.01
CA ASN A 46 6.65 10.77 3.21
C ASN A 46 6.35 9.89 4.44
N VAL A 47 5.46 8.91 4.31
CA VAL A 47 5.11 7.99 5.41
C VAL A 47 6.31 7.16 5.84
N TRP A 48 7.02 6.59 4.86
CA TRP A 48 8.17 5.72 5.08
C TRP A 48 9.36 6.47 5.67
N SER A 49 9.53 7.77 5.35
CA SER A 49 10.56 8.60 5.97
C SER A 49 10.35 8.79 7.48
N ALA A 50 9.11 8.75 7.96
CA ALA A 50 8.77 8.98 9.36
C ALA A 50 8.63 7.68 10.16
N TYR A 51 8.13 6.62 9.53
CA TYR A 51 7.74 5.38 10.23
C TYR A 51 8.22 4.10 9.54
N GLY A 52 9.03 4.22 8.48
CA GLY A 52 9.50 3.08 7.71
C GLY A 52 10.45 2.19 8.50
N TYR A 53 10.28 0.89 8.37
CA TYR A 53 11.20 -0.10 8.92
C TYR A 53 12.34 -0.34 7.91
N GLN A 54 13.59 -0.05 8.31
CA GLN A 54 14.75 -0.11 7.41
C GLN A 54 15.61 -1.38 7.57
N ASP A 55 15.39 -2.17 8.63
CA ASP A 55 16.23 -3.34 8.94
C ASP A 55 15.78 -4.63 8.23
N ALA A 56 14.87 -4.52 7.26
CA ALA A 56 14.42 -5.64 6.43
C ALA A 56 15.27 -5.78 5.15
N PRO A 57 15.33 -6.97 4.52
CA PRO A 57 15.90 -7.12 3.19
C PRO A 57 15.26 -6.16 2.18
N THR A 58 16.05 -5.71 1.20
CA THR A 58 15.63 -4.70 0.21
C THR A 58 14.37 -5.13 -0.55
N GLU A 59 14.29 -6.41 -0.89
CA GLU A 59 13.19 -7.04 -1.62
C GLU A 59 11.89 -6.95 -0.80
N VAL A 60 11.98 -7.19 0.51
CA VAL A 60 10.86 -7.06 1.44
C VAL A 60 10.43 -5.61 1.58
N ILE A 61 11.39 -4.67 1.67
CA ILE A 61 11.08 -3.24 1.73
C ILE A 61 10.35 -2.80 0.45
N LYS A 62 10.86 -3.16 -0.73
CA LYS A 62 10.22 -2.86 -2.02
C LYS A 62 8.82 -3.44 -2.11
N MET A 63 8.65 -4.69 -1.70
CA MET A 63 7.36 -5.36 -1.67
C MET A 63 6.35 -4.61 -0.79
N LEU A 64 6.76 -4.16 0.40
CA LEU A 64 5.89 -3.38 1.30
C LEU A 64 5.54 -2.00 0.74
N VAL A 65 6.52 -1.30 0.15
CA VAL A 65 6.29 0.00 -0.50
C VAL A 65 5.28 -0.15 -1.63
N ASN A 66 5.49 -1.09 -2.55
CA ASN A 66 4.58 -1.36 -3.65
C ASN A 66 3.16 -1.71 -3.14
N ALA A 67 3.06 -2.52 -2.07
CA ALA A 67 1.77 -2.87 -1.47
C ALA A 67 1.02 -1.65 -0.93
N CYS A 68 1.72 -0.71 -0.30
CA CYS A 68 1.12 0.54 0.17
C CYS A 68 0.71 1.45 -0.99
N GLU A 69 1.56 1.57 -2.02
CA GLU A 69 1.29 2.36 -3.22
C GLU A 69 0.07 1.83 -3.98
N ILE A 70 -0.11 0.50 -4.10
CA ILE A 70 -1.33 -0.13 -4.65
C ILE A 70 -2.57 0.37 -3.93
N GLY A 71 -2.58 0.34 -2.59
CA GLY A 71 -3.72 0.79 -1.79
C GLY A 71 -4.04 2.27 -2.01
N TYR A 72 -3.00 3.10 -2.15
CA TYR A 72 -3.16 4.52 -2.43
C TYR A 72 -3.74 4.77 -3.83
N MET A 73 -3.19 4.11 -4.86
CA MET A 73 -3.70 4.22 -6.23
C MET A 73 -5.14 3.71 -6.34
N ALA A 74 -5.48 2.60 -5.67
CA ALA A 74 -6.86 2.12 -5.59
C ALA A 74 -7.80 3.16 -4.95
N ALA A 75 -7.37 3.83 -3.87
CA ALA A 75 -8.15 4.90 -3.27
C ALA A 75 -8.32 6.11 -4.21
N LEU A 76 -7.31 6.48 -4.99
CA LEU A 76 -7.45 7.52 -6.02
C LEU A 76 -8.46 7.12 -7.09
N ASN A 77 -8.47 5.85 -7.50
CA ASN A 77 -9.45 5.33 -8.45
C ASN A 77 -10.87 5.39 -7.88
N ASP A 78 -11.07 4.94 -6.64
CA ASP A 78 -12.36 5.01 -5.96
C ASP A 78 -12.88 6.45 -5.82
N LEU A 79 -11.97 7.41 -5.57
CA LEU A 79 -12.31 8.84 -5.53
C LEU A 79 -12.77 9.36 -6.90
N ARG A 80 -12.10 8.96 -7.99
CA ARG A 80 -12.49 9.37 -9.35
C ARG A 80 -13.84 8.80 -9.77
N ASP A 81 -14.11 7.56 -9.36
CA ASP A 81 -15.36 6.87 -9.67
C ASP A 81 -16.54 7.34 -8.78
N GLY A 82 -16.28 8.25 -7.84
CA GLY A 82 -17.27 8.77 -6.90
C GLY A 82 -17.71 7.74 -5.84
N ALA A 83 -16.98 6.63 -5.72
CA ALA A 83 -17.32 5.54 -4.80
C ALA A 83 -17.28 5.98 -3.32
N LEU A 84 -16.50 7.02 -3.02
CA LEU A 84 -16.32 7.55 -1.68
C LEU A 84 -17.13 8.83 -1.38
N ASP A 85 -17.91 9.35 -2.33
CA ASP A 85 -18.60 10.65 -2.20
C ASP A 85 -19.52 10.72 -0.97
N ALA A 86 -20.29 9.65 -0.73
CA ALA A 86 -21.18 9.58 0.43
C ALA A 86 -20.42 9.60 1.76
N GLN A 87 -19.23 8.98 1.81
CA GLN A 87 -18.40 8.98 3.01
C GLN A 87 -17.68 10.32 3.17
N ILE A 88 -17.24 10.94 2.08
CA ILE A 88 -16.66 12.30 2.10
C ILE A 88 -17.70 13.29 2.61
N GLN A 89 -18.93 13.23 2.14
CA GLN A 89 -20.01 14.10 2.63
C GLN A 89 -20.28 13.91 4.14
N MET A 90 -20.15 12.68 4.64
CA MET A 90 -20.30 12.38 6.05
C MET A 90 -19.11 12.87 6.91
N TRP A 91 -17.87 12.66 6.46
CA TRP A 91 -16.67 12.96 7.23
C TRP A 91 -16.17 14.40 7.07
N ARG A 92 -16.41 14.98 5.89
CA ARG A 92 -15.99 16.32 5.48
C ARG A 92 -17.14 17.03 4.78
N PRO A 93 -18.24 17.33 5.51
CA PRO A 93 -19.38 18.03 4.93
C PRO A 93 -18.99 19.40 4.36
N ASP A 94 -17.92 20.01 4.89
CA ASP A 94 -17.34 21.26 4.40
C ASP A 94 -16.78 21.16 2.96
N LEU A 95 -16.46 19.97 2.49
CA LEU A 95 -15.97 19.71 1.13
C LEU A 95 -17.08 19.30 0.15
N ALA A 96 -18.28 19.00 0.64
CA ALA A 96 -19.37 18.43 -0.17
C ALA A 96 -20.33 19.46 -0.78
N GLU A 97 -20.13 20.76 -0.52
CA GLU A 97 -21.00 21.85 -0.99
C GLU A 97 -20.43 22.67 -2.18
N GLN A 98 -19.45 22.14 -2.92
CA GLN A 98 -18.90 22.78 -4.13
C GLN A 98 -19.56 22.25 -5.40
#